data_AF-A0A6B3FQ47-F1
#
_entry.id   AF-A0A6B3FQ47-F1
#
_cell.length_a   1.000
_cell.length_b   1.000
_cell.length_c   1.000
_cell.angle_alpha   90.00
_cell.angle_beta   90.00
_cell.angle_gamma   90.00
#
_symmetry.space_group_name_H-M   'P 1'
#
loop_
_entity.id
_entity.type
_entity.pdbx_description
1 polymer ?
#
loop_
_entity_poly.entity_id
_entity_poly.type
_entity_poly.pdbx_seq_one_letter_code
_entity_poly.pdbx_strand_id
1 'polypeptide(L)'
;MKPTRDPRVTLDDLVEVLLDKGAVLHLDLIISVADIPLIGVNLRAAVAGMETMLEHGMMRQWDEHTRAWVEGSSARRDLDLRDGERHVAQMHGGHLLEEGVYTAWRPGTVFLTDQRLVVLRRDPREVLWEADLSAVRAVRPETERSAGGAPRTRVRLEVEGGGTALLSAADPAALCELLDRGRPGVLGEEVRPGAAQQVLAEGHLWYQEPRRDGPLWRGGTGRLTPGGLVW
;
A
#
# COMPACT_ATOMS: atom_id res chain seq x y z
N MET A 1 10.50 27.84 -18.03
CA MET A 1 11.65 26.90 -18.08
C MET A 1 11.37 25.87 -19.16
N LYS A 2 12.25 25.67 -20.14
CA LYS A 2 12.12 24.56 -21.10
C LYS A 2 12.63 23.28 -20.41
N PRO A 3 11.90 22.16 -20.44
CA PRO A 3 12.40 20.91 -19.88
C PRO A 3 13.57 20.42 -20.73
N THR A 4 14.76 20.39 -20.15
CA THR A 4 15.95 19.80 -20.75
C THR A 4 16.02 18.35 -20.29
N ARG A 5 15.93 17.39 -21.22
CA ARG A 5 16.20 15.98 -20.91
C ARG A 5 17.72 15.78 -20.82
N ASP A 6 18.27 15.88 -19.62
CA ASP A 6 19.60 15.35 -19.33
C ASP A 6 19.45 13.87 -18.91
N PRO A 7 20.01 12.91 -19.67
CA PRO A 7 19.91 11.48 -19.38
C PRO A 7 20.66 11.03 -18.10
N ARG A 8 21.28 11.96 -17.36
CA ARG A 8 21.93 11.69 -16.06
C ARG A 8 21.04 11.95 -14.84
N VAL A 9 19.83 12.48 -15.01
CA VAL A 9 18.89 12.68 -13.89
C VAL A 9 18.31 11.32 -13.50
N THR A 10 18.67 10.85 -12.32
CA THR A 10 18.15 9.60 -11.77
C THR A 10 16.77 9.81 -11.15
N LEU A 11 16.04 8.73 -10.88
CA LEU A 11 14.71 8.82 -10.28
C LEU A 11 14.78 9.38 -8.84
N ASP A 12 15.86 9.07 -8.12
CA ASP A 12 16.19 9.61 -6.81
C ASP A 12 16.38 11.13 -6.83
N ASP A 13 17.15 11.68 -7.77
CA ASP A 13 17.30 13.12 -7.94
C ASP A 13 15.95 13.82 -8.20
N LEU A 14 15.09 13.18 -9.00
CA LEU A 14 13.76 13.70 -9.28
C LEU A 14 12.86 13.67 -8.05
N VAL A 15 12.90 12.59 -7.27
CA VAL A 15 12.13 12.45 -6.03
C VAL A 15 12.63 13.45 -4.98
N GLU A 16 13.94 13.63 -4.83
CA GLU A 16 14.52 14.60 -3.90
C GLU A 16 14.09 16.03 -4.25
N VAL A 17 14.19 16.43 -5.51
CA VAL A 17 13.74 17.75 -5.97
C VAL A 17 12.22 17.92 -5.81
N LEU A 18 11.44 16.87 -6.07
CA LEU A 18 9.99 16.89 -5.85
C LEU A 18 9.65 17.07 -4.36
N LEU A 19 10.35 16.38 -3.47
CA LEU A 19 10.08 16.46 -2.03
C LEU A 19 10.56 17.80 -1.43
N ASP A 20 11.70 18.32 -1.87
CA ASP A 20 12.27 19.58 -1.36
C ASP A 20 11.52 20.82 -1.92
N LYS A 21 11.37 20.89 -3.25
CA LYS A 21 10.88 22.10 -3.94
C LYS A 21 9.43 22.02 -4.38
N GLY A 22 8.88 20.82 -4.46
CA GLY A 22 7.54 20.58 -4.96
C GLY A 22 7.39 20.67 -6.48
N ALA A 23 6.33 20.05 -7.00
CA ALA A 23 5.87 20.23 -8.37
C ALA A 23 4.35 20.31 -8.45
N VAL A 24 3.87 21.11 -9.40
CA VAL A 24 2.46 21.13 -9.81
C VAL A 24 2.32 20.36 -11.11
N LEU A 25 1.54 19.29 -11.06
CA LEU A 25 1.25 18.39 -12.16
C LEU A 25 -0.13 18.71 -12.73
N HIS A 26 -0.18 18.89 -14.04
CA HIS A 26 -1.40 18.94 -14.83
C HIS A 26 -1.36 17.78 -15.81
N LEU A 27 -2.14 16.74 -15.55
CA LEU A 27 -2.10 15.49 -16.29
C LEU A 27 -3.48 15.18 -16.85
N ASP A 28 -3.50 14.75 -18.11
CA ASP A 28 -4.67 14.20 -18.77
C ASP A 28 -4.42 12.72 -19.05
N LEU A 29 -5.27 11.85 -18.51
CA LEU A 29 -5.24 10.41 -18.71
C LEU A 29 -6.49 9.96 -19.44
N ILE A 30 -6.31 9.16 -20.48
CA ILE A 30 -7.41 8.51 -21.20
C ILE A 30 -7.26 7.01 -21.00
N ILE A 31 -8.29 6.36 -20.47
CA ILE A 31 -8.35 4.92 -20.26
C ILE A 31 -9.28 4.34 -21.33
N SER A 32 -8.72 3.44 -22.13
CA SER A 32 -9.43 2.78 -23.23
C SER A 32 -9.61 1.29 -22.97
N VAL A 33 -10.71 0.73 -23.44
CA VAL A 33 -10.95 -0.72 -23.48
C VAL A 33 -11.25 -1.11 -24.91
N ALA A 34 -10.52 -2.10 -25.43
CA ALA A 34 -10.61 -2.51 -26.84
C ALA A 34 -10.49 -1.34 -27.82
N ASP A 35 -9.52 -0.45 -27.57
CA ASP A 35 -9.24 0.77 -28.37
C ASP A 35 -10.37 1.81 -28.41
N ILE A 36 -11.39 1.64 -27.57
CA ILE A 36 -12.45 2.62 -27.36
C ILE A 36 -12.13 3.43 -26.10
N PRO A 37 -11.93 4.76 -26.19
CA PRO A 37 -11.71 5.61 -25.02
C PRO A 37 -12.98 5.67 -24.18
N LEU A 38 -12.94 5.16 -22.95
CA LEU A 38 -14.11 5.09 -22.07
C LEU A 38 -14.08 6.14 -20.96
N ILE A 39 -12.88 6.44 -20.45
CA ILE A 39 -12.71 7.32 -19.28
C ILE A 39 -11.63 8.34 -19.59
N GLY A 40 -11.97 9.62 -19.44
CA GLY A 40 -11.00 10.71 -19.38
C GLY A 40 -10.85 11.18 -17.93
N VAL A 41 -9.61 11.36 -17.49
CA VAL A 41 -9.27 11.87 -16.15
C VAL A 41 -8.38 13.09 -16.32
N ASN A 42 -8.84 14.25 -15.83
CA ASN A 42 -8.02 15.46 -15.68
C ASN A 42 -7.55 15.55 -14.24
N LEU A 43 -6.24 15.45 -14.01
CA LEU A 43 -5.63 15.57 -12.69
C LEU A 43 -4.84 16.87 -12.60
N ARG A 44 -5.16 17.66 -11.56
CA ARG A 44 -4.33 18.77 -11.10
C ARG A 44 -3.86 18.43 -9.70
N ALA A 45 -2.56 18.23 -9.52
CA ALA A 45 -1.99 17.83 -8.25
C ALA A 45 -0.77 18.69 -7.92
N ALA A 46 -0.64 19.11 -6.67
CA ALA A 46 0.62 19.61 -6.14
C ALA A 46 1.25 18.49 -5.31
N VAL A 47 2.52 18.16 -5.58
CA VAL A 47 3.28 17.11 -4.90
C VAL A 47 4.52 17.75 -4.33
N ALA A 48 4.67 17.75 -3.01
CA ALA A 48 5.89 18.17 -2.32
C ALA A 48 6.02 17.43 -0.98
N GLY A 49 7.15 17.60 -0.30
CA GLY A 49 7.29 17.22 1.10
C GLY A 49 6.28 18.00 1.96
N MET A 50 5.83 17.38 3.06
CA MET A 50 4.81 17.95 3.95
C MET A 50 5.21 19.35 4.48
N GLU A 51 6.47 19.51 4.89
CA GLU A 51 7.04 20.78 5.33
C GLU A 51 6.91 21.85 4.23
N THR A 52 7.41 21.55 3.03
CA THR A 52 7.33 22.41 1.85
C THR A 52 5.88 22.79 1.49
N MET A 53 4.93 21.84 1.58
CA MET A 53 3.51 22.13 1.29
C MET A 53 2.94 23.16 2.28
N LEU A 54 3.26 23.03 3.57
CA LEU A 54 2.78 23.94 4.62
C LEU A 54 3.40 25.33 4.53
N GLU A 55 4.70 25.42 4.24
CA GLU A 55 5.41 26.67 3.98
C GLU A 55 4.73 27.46 2.86
N HIS A 56 4.39 26.78 1.76
CA HIS A 56 3.69 27.37 0.60
C HIS A 56 2.20 27.64 0.86
N GLY A 57 1.70 27.37 2.06
CA GLY A 57 0.32 27.62 2.45
C GLY A 57 -0.70 26.64 1.90
N MET A 58 -0.23 25.56 1.29
CA MET A 58 -1.05 24.42 0.95
C MET A 58 -1.22 23.55 2.19
N MET A 59 -2.33 22.84 2.28
CA MET A 59 -2.60 21.87 3.37
C MET A 59 -2.56 22.45 4.80
N ARG A 60 -2.53 23.76 5.03
CA ARG A 60 -2.59 24.35 6.39
C ARG A 60 -3.85 23.93 7.15
N GLN A 61 -5.01 23.96 6.49
CA GLN A 61 -6.24 23.41 7.05
C GLN A 61 -6.19 21.89 7.17
N TRP A 62 -5.47 21.18 6.30
CA TRP A 62 -5.32 19.73 6.43
C TRP A 62 -4.37 19.35 7.58
N ASP A 63 -3.37 20.15 7.92
CA ASP A 63 -2.48 19.96 9.08
C ASP A 63 -3.18 20.29 10.40
N GLU A 64 -3.94 21.39 10.46
CA GLU A 64 -4.82 21.70 11.59
C GLU A 64 -5.91 20.63 11.79
N HIS A 65 -6.52 20.17 10.69
CA HIS A 65 -7.52 19.11 10.73
C HIS A 65 -6.88 17.74 10.96
N THR A 66 -5.65 17.47 10.52
CA THR A 66 -4.93 16.21 10.76
C THR A 66 -4.47 16.13 12.20
N ARG A 67 -3.99 17.21 12.83
CA ARG A 67 -3.72 17.23 14.28
C ARG A 67 -5.01 17.04 15.10
N ALA A 68 -6.12 17.65 14.70
CA ALA A 68 -7.43 17.41 15.32
C ALA A 68 -8.01 16.01 15.03
N TRP A 69 -7.71 15.39 13.88
CA TRP A 69 -8.18 14.06 13.47
C TRP A 69 -7.31 12.91 14.01
N VAL A 70 -6.02 13.18 14.25
CA VAL A 70 -5.08 12.27 14.92
C VAL A 70 -5.32 12.23 16.44
N GLU A 71 -5.75 13.33 17.06
CA GLU A 71 -5.98 13.37 18.53
C GLU A 71 -7.46 13.32 18.96
N GLY A 72 -8.44 13.50 18.06
CA GLY A 72 -9.81 13.84 18.47
C GLY A 72 -10.93 12.96 17.93
N SER A 73 -11.20 11.83 18.59
CA SER A 73 -12.57 11.30 18.83
C SER A 73 -13.48 10.80 17.68
N SER A 74 -13.19 11.02 16.39
CA SER A 74 -14.08 10.53 15.30
C SER A 74 -13.70 9.14 14.78
N ALA A 75 -12.41 8.81 14.73
CA ALA A 75 -12.00 7.58 14.07
C ALA A 75 -12.31 6.30 14.88
N ARG A 76 -12.43 6.40 16.21
CA ARG A 76 -12.97 5.34 17.08
C ARG A 76 -14.41 4.94 16.75
N ARG A 77 -15.18 5.79 16.04
CA ARG A 77 -16.63 5.58 15.77
C ARG A 77 -16.92 4.85 14.46
N ASP A 78 -15.92 4.57 13.64
CA ASP A 78 -16.14 3.95 12.32
C ASP A 78 -16.27 2.42 12.37
N LEU A 79 -15.59 1.82 13.34
CA LEU A 79 -15.77 0.40 13.65
C LEU A 79 -16.96 0.23 14.58
N ASP A 80 -17.94 -0.58 14.16
CA ASP A 80 -19.05 -0.98 15.03
C ASP A 80 -18.51 -2.00 16.04
N LEU A 81 -18.24 -1.54 17.27
CA LEU A 81 -17.75 -2.38 18.36
C LEU A 81 -18.86 -3.34 18.84
N ARG A 82 -18.49 -4.60 19.07
CA ARG A 82 -19.32 -5.63 19.69
C ARG A 82 -19.51 -5.31 21.18
N ASP A 83 -20.47 -5.98 21.82
CA ASP A 83 -20.72 -5.77 23.25
C ASP A 83 -19.48 -6.15 24.09
N GLY A 84 -19.09 -5.24 24.98
CA GLY A 84 -17.85 -5.36 25.77
C GLY A 84 -16.54 -5.19 24.99
N GLU A 85 -16.55 -4.99 23.67
CA GLU A 85 -15.34 -4.79 22.85
C GLU A 85 -14.74 -3.39 23.08
N ARG A 86 -13.43 -3.33 23.32
CA ARG A 86 -12.68 -2.10 23.55
C ARG A 86 -11.69 -1.87 22.42
N HIS A 87 -11.73 -0.66 21.86
CA HIS A 87 -10.73 -0.21 20.91
C HIS A 87 -9.34 -0.08 21.58
N VAL A 88 -8.32 -0.72 20.99
CA VAL A 88 -6.93 -0.65 21.43
C VAL A 88 -6.16 0.37 20.59
N ALA A 89 -6.16 0.20 19.27
CA ALA A 89 -5.41 1.07 18.36
C ALA A 89 -6.04 1.11 16.97
N GLN A 90 -5.70 2.14 16.21
CA GLN A 90 -6.04 2.25 14.80
C GLN A 90 -4.91 2.92 14.02
N MET A 91 -4.75 2.54 12.75
CA MET A 91 -3.75 3.12 11.87
C MET A 91 -4.15 2.98 10.40
N HIS A 92 -3.61 3.83 9.53
CA HIS A 92 -3.76 3.65 8.10
C HIS A 92 -3.07 2.35 7.65
N GLY A 93 -3.64 1.67 6.66
CA GLY A 93 -3.12 0.40 6.19
C GLY A 93 -3.95 -0.20 5.08
N GLY A 94 -4.09 -1.52 5.11
CA GLY A 94 -4.83 -2.26 4.07
C GLY A 94 -4.57 -3.75 4.11
N HIS A 95 -5.30 -4.48 3.29
CA HIS A 95 -5.23 -5.93 3.17
C HIS A 95 -4.88 -6.31 1.73
N LEU A 96 -3.98 -7.29 1.55
CA LEU A 96 -3.72 -7.87 0.25
C LEU A 96 -4.84 -8.86 -0.10
N LEU A 97 -5.66 -8.53 -1.09
CA LEU A 97 -6.63 -9.48 -1.64
C LEU A 97 -5.89 -10.45 -2.56
N GLU A 98 -6.00 -11.74 -2.27
CA GLU A 98 -5.52 -12.83 -3.11
C GLU A 98 -6.72 -13.70 -3.54
N GLU A 99 -7.33 -13.35 -4.68
CA GLU A 99 -8.46 -14.08 -5.27
C GLU A 99 -8.02 -14.76 -6.57
N GLY A 100 -7.64 -16.03 -6.48
CA GLY A 100 -7.18 -16.81 -7.63
C GLY A 100 -5.89 -16.24 -8.22
N VAL A 101 -5.97 -15.67 -9.42
CA VAL A 101 -4.84 -14.99 -10.11
C VAL A 101 -4.80 -13.49 -9.85
N TYR A 102 -5.79 -12.94 -9.14
CA TYR A 102 -5.89 -11.52 -8.85
C TYR A 102 -5.28 -11.21 -7.47
N THR A 103 -4.19 -10.46 -7.48
CA THR A 103 -3.50 -9.99 -6.27
C THR A 103 -3.47 -8.47 -6.27
N ALA A 104 -4.17 -7.84 -5.31
CA ALA A 104 -4.23 -6.39 -5.21
C ALA A 104 -4.34 -5.89 -3.77
N TRP A 105 -3.60 -4.82 -3.46
CA TRP A 105 -3.72 -4.14 -2.18
C TRP A 105 -5.03 -3.36 -2.09
N ARG A 106 -5.84 -3.67 -1.09
CA ARG A 106 -7.08 -2.95 -0.76
C ARG A 106 -6.81 -1.99 0.40
N PRO A 107 -6.74 -0.67 0.15
CA PRO A 107 -6.42 0.31 1.19
C PRO A 107 -7.60 0.46 2.17
N GLY A 108 -7.27 0.65 3.44
CA GLY A 108 -8.25 0.85 4.51
C GLY A 108 -7.61 1.34 5.81
N THR A 109 -8.36 1.28 6.89
CA THR A 109 -7.88 1.53 8.25
C THR A 109 -7.81 0.19 8.97
N VAL A 110 -6.65 -0.09 9.57
CA VAL A 110 -6.44 -1.23 10.46
C VAL A 110 -6.91 -0.82 11.85
N PHE A 111 -7.88 -1.53 12.39
CA PHE A 111 -8.42 -1.39 13.73
C PHE A 111 -8.05 -2.61 14.55
N LEU A 112 -7.41 -2.41 15.69
CA LEU A 112 -7.14 -3.42 16.68
C LEU A 112 -8.02 -3.15 17.90
N THR A 113 -8.77 -4.16 18.33
CA THR A 113 -9.53 -4.15 19.57
C THR A 113 -8.97 -5.19 20.53
N ASP A 114 -9.54 -5.29 21.72
CA ASP A 114 -9.21 -6.36 22.67
C ASP A 114 -9.77 -7.73 22.25
N GLN A 115 -10.60 -7.77 21.20
CA GLN A 115 -11.23 -9.00 20.72
C GLN A 115 -10.84 -9.41 19.30
N ARG A 116 -10.56 -8.46 18.40
CA ARG A 116 -10.32 -8.74 16.97
C ARG A 116 -9.42 -7.70 16.31
N LEU A 117 -8.94 -8.06 15.12
CA LEU A 117 -8.25 -7.19 14.20
C LEU A 117 -9.11 -7.05 12.93
N VAL A 118 -9.37 -5.81 12.51
CA VAL A 118 -10.27 -5.49 11.39
C VAL A 118 -9.58 -4.53 10.43
N VAL A 119 -9.70 -4.76 9.14
CA VAL A 119 -9.33 -3.80 8.09
C VAL A 119 -10.61 -3.31 7.43
N LEU A 120 -10.92 -2.03 7.63
CA LEU A 120 -12.17 -1.42 7.19
C LEU A 120 -11.89 -0.32 6.16
N ARG A 121 -12.61 -0.35 5.04
CA ARG A 121 -12.77 0.79 4.13
C ARG A 121 -14.04 1.53 4.50
N ARG A 122 -13.97 2.86 4.62
CA ARG A 122 -15.12 3.69 5.01
C ARG A 122 -16.06 4.00 3.84
N ASP A 123 -15.50 4.19 2.65
CA ASP A 123 -16.26 4.59 1.46
C ASP A 123 -15.83 3.78 0.21
N PRO A 124 -16.74 2.95 -0.36
CA PRO A 124 -17.96 2.47 0.28
C PRO A 124 -17.59 1.64 1.53
N ARG A 125 -18.47 1.67 2.53
CA ARG A 125 -18.22 0.97 3.80
C ARG A 125 -18.11 -0.54 3.57
N GLU A 126 -16.96 -1.10 3.89
CA GLU A 126 -16.68 -2.51 3.64
C GLU A 126 -15.61 -3.02 4.61
N VAL A 127 -15.88 -4.16 5.25
CA VAL A 127 -14.86 -4.93 5.97
C VAL A 127 -14.04 -5.70 4.94
N LEU A 128 -12.80 -5.25 4.73
CA LEU A 128 -11.88 -5.84 3.76
C LEU A 128 -11.28 -7.16 4.28
N TRP A 129 -11.09 -7.23 5.60
CA TRP A 129 -10.58 -8.40 6.30
C TRP A 129 -10.89 -8.29 7.80
N GLU A 130 -11.18 -9.40 8.47
CA GLU A 130 -11.43 -9.46 9.90
C GLU A 130 -10.99 -10.82 10.46
N ALA A 131 -10.39 -10.82 11.64
CA ALA A 131 -10.18 -12.03 12.43
C ALA A 131 -10.25 -11.74 13.93
N ASP A 132 -10.83 -12.67 14.68
CA ASP A 132 -10.76 -12.65 16.14
C ASP A 132 -9.32 -12.84 16.60
N LEU A 133 -8.89 -12.09 17.61
CA LEU A 133 -7.54 -12.21 18.17
C LEU A 133 -7.30 -13.61 18.70
N SER A 134 -8.34 -14.28 19.23
CA SER A 134 -8.30 -15.69 19.67
C SER A 134 -8.14 -16.69 18.52
N ALA A 135 -8.30 -16.29 17.25
CA ALA A 135 -8.00 -17.11 16.08
C ALA A 135 -6.60 -16.85 15.49
N VAL A 136 -5.94 -15.73 15.80
CA VAL A 136 -4.58 -15.41 15.28
C VAL A 136 -3.50 -16.32 15.88
N ARG A 137 -2.98 -17.27 15.10
CA ARG A 137 -1.97 -18.23 15.57
C ARG A 137 -0.55 -17.70 15.48
N ALA A 138 -0.25 -16.91 14.45
CA ALA A 138 1.06 -16.30 14.27
C ALA A 138 0.95 -14.92 13.61
N VAL A 139 1.88 -14.06 13.97
CA VAL A 139 2.07 -12.71 13.41
C VAL A 139 3.55 -12.60 13.04
N ARG A 140 3.86 -12.26 11.79
CA ARG A 140 5.24 -12.15 11.33
C ARG A 140 5.43 -10.85 10.53
N PRO A 141 6.41 -10.01 10.86
CA PRO A 141 6.80 -8.94 9.96
C PRO A 141 7.46 -9.54 8.71
N GLU A 142 7.10 -9.03 7.54
CA GLU A 142 7.65 -9.45 6.25
C GLU A 142 8.12 -8.22 5.48
N THR A 143 9.43 -8.14 5.20
CA THR A 143 9.99 -6.99 4.47
C THR A 143 10.04 -7.29 2.99
N GLU A 144 9.20 -6.62 2.20
CA GLU A 144 9.21 -6.70 0.74
C GLU A 144 9.91 -5.48 0.12
N ARG A 145 10.42 -5.62 -1.11
CA ARG A 145 10.80 -4.45 -1.91
C ARG A 145 9.56 -3.92 -2.61
N SER A 146 9.23 -2.67 -2.35
CA SER A 146 8.18 -1.98 -3.09
C SER A 146 8.53 -1.84 -4.58
N ALA A 147 7.55 -1.50 -5.41
CA ALA A 147 7.76 -1.24 -6.84
C ALA A 147 8.82 -0.15 -7.12
N GLY A 148 9.09 0.75 -6.15
CA GLY A 148 10.15 1.76 -6.20
C GLY A 148 11.47 1.33 -5.56
N GLY A 149 11.66 0.05 -5.24
CA GLY A 149 12.90 -0.50 -4.68
C GLY A 149 13.12 -0.26 -3.18
N ALA A 150 12.39 0.67 -2.57
CA ALA A 150 12.46 0.92 -1.12
C ALA A 150 11.89 -0.28 -0.33
N PRO A 151 12.56 -0.70 0.77
CA PRO A 151 12.04 -1.74 1.64
C PRO A 151 10.75 -1.28 2.32
N ARG A 152 9.76 -2.15 2.38
CA ARG A 152 8.49 -1.94 3.09
C ARG A 152 8.16 -3.17 3.92
N THR A 153 7.95 -2.96 5.21
CA THR A 153 7.52 -4.03 6.11
C THR A 153 6.00 -4.19 6.07
N ARG A 154 5.55 -5.43 5.95
CA ARG A 154 4.16 -5.89 6.00
C ARG A 154 3.98 -6.77 7.24
N VAL A 155 2.73 -7.02 7.61
CA VAL A 155 2.38 -7.90 8.72
C VAL A 155 1.64 -9.10 8.17
N ARG A 156 2.30 -10.26 8.16
CA ARG A 156 1.68 -11.54 7.81
C ARG A 156 1.00 -12.12 9.04
N LEU A 157 -0.23 -12.57 8.85
CA LEU A 157 -1.06 -13.19 9.88
C LEU A 157 -1.40 -14.61 9.44
N GLU A 158 -1.27 -15.56 10.36
CA GLU A 158 -1.78 -16.91 10.21
C GLU A 158 -2.95 -17.06 11.19
N VAL A 159 -4.13 -17.41 10.68
CA VAL A 159 -5.32 -17.63 11.49
C VAL A 159 -5.67 -19.11 11.57
N GLU A 160 -6.41 -19.47 12.61
CA GLU A 160 -6.99 -20.80 12.75
C GLU A 160 -7.81 -21.19 11.52
N GLY A 161 -7.70 -22.46 11.12
CA GLY A 161 -8.27 -22.96 9.86
C GLY A 161 -7.33 -22.83 8.65
N GLY A 162 -6.09 -22.34 8.84
CA GLY A 162 -5.07 -22.29 7.78
C GLY A 162 -5.18 -21.07 6.86
N GLY A 163 -6.06 -20.12 7.19
CA GLY A 163 -6.12 -18.85 6.48
C GLY A 163 -4.86 -18.01 6.74
N THR A 164 -4.38 -17.33 5.71
CA THR A 164 -3.29 -16.35 5.82
C THR A 164 -3.76 -15.00 5.32
N ALA A 165 -3.25 -13.93 5.92
CA ALA A 165 -3.51 -12.57 5.47
C ALA A 165 -2.23 -11.75 5.51
N LEU A 166 -2.08 -10.84 4.54
CA LEU A 166 -0.97 -9.90 4.51
C LEU A 166 -1.51 -8.48 4.65
N LEU A 167 -1.10 -7.81 5.71
CA LEU A 167 -1.54 -6.46 6.02
C LEU A 167 -0.44 -5.44 5.77
N SER A 168 -0.86 -4.25 5.35
CA SER A 168 -0.06 -3.05 5.42
C SER A 168 -0.52 -2.22 6.61
N ALA A 169 0.43 -1.52 7.22
CA ALA A 169 0.19 -0.66 8.36
C ALA A 169 1.13 0.55 8.26
N ALA A 170 0.67 1.72 8.72
CA ALA A 170 1.50 2.92 8.81
C ALA A 170 2.68 2.70 9.76
N ASP A 171 2.47 1.92 10.82
CA ASP A 171 3.52 1.47 11.74
C ASP A 171 3.40 -0.06 11.97
N PRO A 172 4.04 -0.87 11.11
CA PRO A 172 4.00 -2.33 11.22
C PRO A 172 4.62 -2.85 12.52
N ALA A 173 5.64 -2.18 13.04
CA ALA A 173 6.32 -2.59 14.26
C ALA A 173 5.41 -2.41 15.47
N ALA A 174 4.78 -1.23 15.61
CA ALA A 174 3.81 -0.98 16.67
C ALA A 174 2.60 -1.93 16.59
N LEU A 175 2.12 -2.26 15.38
CA LEU A 175 1.04 -3.23 15.22
C LEU A 175 1.43 -4.62 15.73
N CYS A 176 2.63 -5.11 15.39
CA CYS A 176 3.15 -6.39 15.86
C CYS A 176 3.27 -6.42 17.40
N GLU A 177 3.83 -5.37 18.01
CA GLU A 177 3.95 -5.27 19.47
C GLU A 177 2.58 -5.27 20.17
N LEU A 178 1.60 -4.57 19.62
CA LEU A 178 0.25 -4.54 20.16
C LEU A 178 -0.46 -5.89 20.03
N LEU A 179 -0.25 -6.60 18.92
CA LEU A 179 -0.79 -7.94 18.72
C LEU A 179 -0.17 -8.96 19.68
N ASP A 180 1.14 -8.91 19.90
CA ASP A 180 1.80 -9.77 20.88
C ASP A 180 1.35 -9.46 22.30
N ARG A 181 1.12 -8.18 22.64
CA ARG A 181 0.55 -7.81 23.94
C ARG A 181 -0.88 -8.34 24.13
N GLY A 182 -1.71 -8.28 23.08
CA GLY A 182 -3.08 -8.79 23.11
C GLY A 182 -3.15 -10.31 23.09
N ARG A 183 -2.17 -10.97 22.49
CA ARG A 183 -2.05 -12.43 22.45
C ARG A 183 -0.57 -12.86 22.54
N PRO A 184 -0.04 -13.02 23.76
CA PRO A 184 1.38 -13.30 23.95
C PRO A 184 1.87 -14.55 23.21
N GLY A 185 3.00 -14.43 22.53
CA GLY A 185 3.69 -15.54 21.88
C GLY A 185 3.24 -15.83 20.45
N VAL A 186 2.42 -14.97 19.85
CA VAL A 186 2.07 -15.06 18.42
C VAL A 186 3.12 -14.42 17.53
N LEU A 187 3.92 -13.49 18.06
CA LEU A 187 4.95 -12.81 17.27
C LEU A 187 6.07 -13.79 16.91
N GLY A 188 6.18 -14.11 15.63
CA GLY A 188 7.25 -14.90 15.05
C GLY A 188 8.38 -14.03 14.49
N GLU A 189 9.47 -14.69 14.10
CA GLU A 189 10.61 -14.02 13.47
C GLU A 189 10.23 -13.35 12.15
N GLU A 190 10.93 -12.25 11.85
CA GLU A 190 10.79 -11.52 10.60
C GLU A 190 11.14 -12.43 9.41
N VAL A 191 10.20 -12.53 8.47
CA VAL A 191 10.43 -13.23 7.20
C VAL A 191 11.06 -12.23 6.25
N ARG A 192 12.36 -12.40 6.00
CA ARG A 192 13.03 -11.74 4.88
C ARG A 192 12.67 -12.48 3.60
N PRO A 193 12.56 -11.78 2.46
CA PRO A 193 12.16 -12.43 1.22
C PRO A 193 13.15 -13.55 0.92
N GLY A 194 12.62 -14.78 0.80
CA GLY A 194 13.42 -15.93 0.38
C GLY A 194 13.97 -15.69 -1.03
N ALA A 195 15.02 -16.43 -1.39
CA ALA A 195 15.67 -16.31 -2.70
C ALA A 195 14.65 -16.22 -3.86
N ALA A 196 13.53 -16.96 -3.80
CA ALA A 196 12.47 -16.97 -4.82
C ALA A 196 11.80 -15.62 -5.14
N GLN A 197 11.77 -14.65 -4.23
CA GLN A 197 11.25 -13.29 -4.47
C GLN A 197 12.36 -12.27 -4.80
N GLN A 198 13.63 -12.70 -4.78
CA GLN A 198 14.76 -11.82 -5.09
C GLN A 198 14.72 -11.50 -6.58
N VAL A 199 14.59 -10.22 -6.91
CA VAL A 199 14.77 -9.76 -8.28
C VAL A 199 16.26 -9.91 -8.62
N LEU A 200 16.58 -10.94 -9.39
CA LEU A 200 17.93 -11.21 -9.91
C LEU A 200 18.32 -10.17 -10.95
N ALA A 201 17.35 -9.74 -11.76
CA ALA A 201 17.50 -8.69 -12.76
C ALA A 201 16.17 -7.99 -13.01
N GLU A 202 16.20 -6.66 -13.18
CA GLU A 202 15.07 -5.84 -13.61
C GLU A 202 15.45 -5.11 -14.88
N GLY A 203 14.53 -5.05 -15.84
CA GLY A 203 14.79 -4.40 -17.12
C GLY A 203 13.53 -4.15 -17.93
N HIS A 204 13.66 -3.31 -18.95
CA HIS A 204 12.57 -3.10 -19.90
C HIS A 204 12.48 -4.29 -20.85
N LEU A 205 11.30 -4.90 -20.94
CA LEU A 205 11.03 -6.05 -21.79
C LEU A 205 9.89 -5.75 -22.75
N TRP A 206 10.00 -6.33 -23.94
CA TRP A 206 8.98 -6.28 -24.97
C TRP A 206 8.30 -7.64 -25.08
N TYR A 207 7.00 -7.70 -24.80
CA TYR A 207 6.18 -8.89 -25.00
C TYR A 207 5.42 -8.76 -26.33
N GLN A 208 5.53 -9.78 -27.18
CA GLN A 208 4.75 -9.87 -28.41
C GLN A 208 3.43 -10.56 -28.09
N GLU A 209 2.39 -9.75 -27.85
CA GLU A 209 1.06 -10.24 -27.52
C GLU A 209 0.38 -10.79 -28.79
N PRO A 210 0.10 -12.11 -28.87
CA PRO A 210 -0.58 -12.68 -30.03
C PRO A 210 -2.07 -12.29 -29.98
N ARG A 211 -2.52 -11.50 -30.95
CA ARG A 211 -3.93 -11.14 -31.13
C ARG A 211 -4.47 -11.69 -32.44
N ARG A 212 -5.79 -11.86 -32.50
CA ARG A 212 -6.51 -12.32 -33.69
C ARG A 212 -6.29 -11.41 -34.91
N ASP A 213 -6.12 -10.11 -34.66
CA ASP A 213 -5.93 -9.07 -35.70
C ASP A 213 -4.44 -8.74 -35.99
N GLY A 214 -3.52 -9.53 -35.43
CA GLY A 214 -2.06 -9.39 -35.62
C GLY A 214 -1.30 -9.15 -34.30
N PRO A 215 -0.02 -9.53 -34.23
CA PRO A 215 0.76 -9.41 -33.00
C PRO A 215 1.06 -7.94 -32.65
N LEU A 216 0.88 -7.58 -31.38
CA LEU A 216 1.20 -6.25 -30.85
C LEU A 216 2.38 -6.32 -29.88
N TRP A 217 3.37 -5.43 -30.05
CA TRP A 217 4.47 -5.30 -29.11
C TRP A 217 4.06 -4.41 -27.93
N ARG A 218 4.13 -4.96 -26.70
CA ARG A 218 3.91 -4.21 -25.46
C ARG A 218 5.22 -4.11 -24.68
N GLY A 219 5.64 -2.88 -24.39
CA GLY A 219 6.75 -2.60 -23.50
C GLY A 219 6.28 -2.63 -22.04
N GLY A 220 7.06 -3.25 -21.17
CA GLY A 220 6.78 -3.38 -19.73
C GLY A 220 8.06 -3.56 -18.92
N THR A 221 7.93 -3.61 -17.60
CA THR A 221 9.07 -3.85 -16.72
C THR A 221 9.12 -5.32 -16.35
N GLY A 222 10.09 -6.04 -16.89
CA GLY A 222 10.36 -7.42 -16.53
C GLY A 222 11.19 -7.54 -15.27
N ARG A 223 10.81 -8.47 -14.40
CA ARG A 223 11.58 -8.89 -13.23
C ARG A 223 11.89 -10.36 -13.33
N LEU A 224 13.17 -10.69 -13.33
CA LEU A 224 13.65 -12.06 -13.23
C LEU A 224 13.81 -12.41 -11.75
N THR A 225 13.09 -13.41 -11.27
CA THR A 225 13.27 -14.00 -9.95
C THR A 225 13.76 -15.45 -10.08
N PRO A 226 14.25 -16.11 -9.02
CA PRO A 226 14.56 -17.54 -9.09
C PRO A 226 13.33 -18.42 -9.39
N GLY A 227 12.11 -17.91 -9.18
CA GLY A 227 10.86 -18.57 -9.52
C GLY A 227 10.42 -18.39 -10.98
N GLY A 228 11.05 -17.49 -11.73
CA GLY A 228 10.75 -17.27 -13.16
C GLY A 228 10.81 -15.80 -13.56
N LEU A 229 10.37 -15.53 -14.80
CA LEU A 229 10.27 -14.18 -15.33
C LEU A 229 8.85 -13.65 -15.15
N VAL A 230 8.71 -12.50 -14.49
CA VAL A 230 7.45 -11.76 -14.35
C VAL A 230 7.53 -10.50 -15.20
N TRP A 231 6.46 -10.17 -15.93
CA TRP A 231 6.38 -9.03 -16.84
C TRP A 231 5.20 -8.13 -16.48
#